data_AF-A0A9Q1D2Y0-F1
#
_entry.id   AF-A0A9Q1D2Y0-F1
#
_cell.length_a   1.000
_cell.length_b   1.000
_cell.length_c   1.000
_cell.angle_alpha   90.00
_cell.angle_beta   90.00
_cell.angle_gamma   90.00
#
_symmetry.space_group_name_H-M   'P 1'
#
loop_
_entity.id
_entity.type
_entity.pdbx_description
1 polymer ?
#
loop_
_entity_poly.entity_id
_entity_poly.type
_entity_poly.pdbx_seq_one_letter_code
_entity_poly.pdbx_strand_id
1 'polypeptide(L)'
;MERVMHCLDKSTEEPIVKVVERELISKHMKTIVEMENSGLVHMLKNGKTEDLACMYKLFSRVPNGLKTMCECMSSYLREQGKALVSEEGEGKNPVDYIQGLLDLKSRFDRFLQESFNNDRLFKQTIAGDFEYFLNLNSRSPEYLSLFIDDKLKKESKD
;
A
#
# COMPACT_ATOMS: atom_id res chain seq x y z
N MET A 1 -5.37 17.47 -20.51
CA MET A 1 -5.26 18.83 -19.96
C MET A 1 -5.00 19.89 -21.04
N GLU A 2 -4.72 19.54 -22.31
CA GLU A 2 -4.40 20.53 -23.36
C GLU A 2 -5.62 21.18 -24.06
N ARG A 3 -6.86 20.71 -23.84
CA ARG A 3 -8.03 21.21 -24.59
C ARG A 3 -8.65 22.52 -24.06
N VAL A 4 -8.37 22.93 -22.82
CA VAL A 4 -8.99 24.13 -22.22
C VAL A 4 -8.34 25.42 -22.73
N MET A 5 -7.05 25.39 -23.07
CA MET A 5 -6.29 26.60 -23.43
C MET A 5 -6.75 27.30 -24.72
N HIS A 6 -7.48 26.62 -25.61
CA HIS A 6 -7.78 27.15 -26.94
C HIS A 6 -9.25 27.48 -27.21
N CYS A 7 -10.18 27.21 -26.28
CA CYS A 7 -11.62 27.43 -26.53
C CYS A 7 -12.40 28.03 -25.36
N LEU A 8 -11.82 28.17 -24.16
CA LEU A 8 -12.55 28.57 -22.96
C LEU A 8 -11.78 29.66 -22.19
N ASP A 9 -12.53 30.60 -21.61
CA ASP A 9 -11.95 31.66 -20.78
C ASP A 9 -11.30 31.06 -19.52
N LYS A 10 -10.15 31.58 -19.09
CA LYS A 10 -9.41 31.08 -17.91
C LYS A 10 -10.27 31.03 -16.64
N SER A 11 -11.29 31.89 -16.52
CA SER A 11 -12.24 31.88 -15.41
C SER A 11 -13.12 30.61 -15.33
N THR A 12 -13.24 29.86 -16.43
CA THR A 12 -14.07 28.64 -16.50
C THR A 12 -13.29 27.35 -16.23
N GLU A 13 -11.96 27.42 -16.17
CA GLU A 13 -11.09 26.26 -15.96
C GLU A 13 -11.33 25.60 -14.60
N GLU A 14 -11.28 26.37 -13.51
CA GLU A 14 -11.43 25.84 -12.15
C GLU A 14 -12.84 25.23 -11.88
N PRO A 15 -13.96 25.87 -12.29
CA PRO A 15 -15.28 25.25 -12.18
C PRO A 15 -15.41 23.94 -12.95
N ILE A 16 -14.87 23.86 -14.18
CA ILE A 16 -14.96 22.66 -15.02
C ILE A 16 -14.14 21.52 -14.42
N VAL A 17 -12.92 21.78 -13.98
CA VAL A 17 -12.06 20.77 -13.33
C VAL A 17 -12.78 20.19 -12.10
N LYS A 18 -13.36 21.03 -11.24
CA LYS A 18 -14.11 20.58 -10.06
C LYS A 18 -15.30 19.69 -10.41
N VAL A 19 -16.05 20.02 -11.47
CA VAL A 19 -17.17 19.18 -11.93
C VAL A 19 -16.67 17.84 -12.44
N VAL A 20 -15.61 17.83 -13.27
CA VAL A 20 -15.04 16.60 -13.81
C VAL A 20 -14.49 15.71 -12.69
N GLU A 21 -13.76 16.27 -11.72
CA GLU A 21 -13.22 15.53 -10.58
C GLU A 21 -14.34 14.93 -9.72
N ARG A 22 -15.41 15.69 -9.46
CA ARG A 22 -16.56 15.20 -8.71
C ARG A 22 -17.27 14.05 -9.44
N GLU A 23 -17.60 14.26 -10.71
CA GLU A 23 -18.43 13.32 -11.48
C GLU A 23 -17.67 12.04 -11.85
N LEU A 24 -16.38 12.12 -12.18
CA LEU A 24 -15.60 10.96 -12.62
C LEU A 24 -14.86 10.24 -11.49
N ILE A 25 -14.48 10.95 -10.42
CA ILE A 25 -13.63 10.39 -9.35
C ILE A 25 -14.44 10.30 -8.06
N SER A 26 -14.90 11.42 -7.49
CA SER A 26 -15.52 11.42 -6.15
C SER A 26 -16.71 10.48 -6.04
N LYS A 27 -17.58 10.41 -7.05
CA LYS A 27 -18.75 9.52 -7.07
C LYS A 27 -18.41 8.04 -7.22
N HIS A 28 -17.21 7.71 -7.72
CA HIS A 28 -16.84 6.36 -8.13
C HIS A 28 -15.59 5.82 -7.42
N MET A 29 -15.07 6.52 -6.39
CA MET A 29 -13.82 6.18 -5.71
C MET A 29 -13.75 4.71 -5.28
N LYS A 30 -14.81 4.21 -4.61
CA LYS A 30 -14.90 2.81 -4.18
C LYS A 30 -14.85 1.84 -5.36
N THR A 31 -15.68 2.07 -6.37
CA THR A 31 -15.71 1.25 -7.58
C THR A 31 -14.35 1.20 -8.29
N ILE A 32 -13.65 2.34 -8.37
CA ILE A 32 -12.33 2.41 -9.02
C ILE A 32 -11.29 1.60 -8.23
N VAL A 33 -11.24 1.73 -6.91
CA VAL A 33 -10.23 0.98 -6.11
C VAL A 33 -10.54 -0.51 -6.01
N GLU A 34 -11.83 -0.89 -6.05
CA GLU A 34 -12.31 -2.28 -5.96
C GLU A 34 -12.41 -2.98 -7.34
N MET A 35 -12.13 -2.28 -8.44
CA MET A 35 -12.33 -2.80 -9.79
C MET A 35 -11.51 -4.06 -10.05
N GLU A 36 -12.14 -5.10 -10.61
CA GLU A 36 -11.46 -6.34 -10.93
C GLU A 36 -10.37 -6.12 -12.00
N ASN A 37 -9.21 -6.77 -11.86
CA ASN A 37 -8.09 -6.74 -12.82
C ASN A 37 -7.47 -5.36 -13.12
N SER A 38 -7.88 -4.32 -12.40
CA SER A 38 -7.46 -2.94 -12.69
C SER A 38 -7.49 -2.02 -11.47
N GLY A 39 -8.20 -2.40 -10.40
CA GLY A 39 -8.25 -1.65 -9.14
C GLY A 39 -6.96 -1.72 -8.34
N LEU A 40 -6.98 -1.07 -7.17
CA LEU A 40 -5.81 -0.87 -6.32
C LEU A 40 -5.15 -2.20 -5.94
N VAL A 41 -5.95 -3.19 -5.54
CA VAL A 41 -5.46 -4.52 -5.15
C VAL A 41 -4.74 -5.21 -6.30
N HIS A 42 -5.25 -5.11 -7.53
CA HIS A 42 -4.59 -5.67 -8.70
C HIS A 42 -3.24 -4.99 -8.96
N MET A 43 -3.17 -3.66 -8.87
CA MET A 43 -1.91 -2.93 -9.03
C MET A 43 -0.89 -3.30 -7.95
N LEU A 44 -1.32 -3.41 -6.69
CA LEU A 44 -0.48 -3.85 -5.57
C LEU A 44 0.03 -5.26 -5.79
N LYS A 45 -0.83 -6.23 -6.14
CA LYS A 45 -0.48 -7.63 -6.40
C LYS A 45 0.53 -7.81 -7.54
N ASN A 46 0.45 -6.99 -8.58
CA ASN A 46 1.33 -7.07 -9.75
C ASN A 46 2.51 -6.09 -9.69
N GLY A 47 2.64 -5.28 -8.63
CA GLY A 47 3.75 -4.36 -8.47
C GLY A 47 3.78 -3.22 -9.49
N LYS A 48 2.61 -2.77 -9.96
CA LYS A 48 2.48 -1.71 -10.97
C LYS A 48 2.67 -0.32 -10.35
N THR A 49 3.92 0.05 -10.07
CA THR A 49 4.29 1.28 -9.34
C THR A 49 3.88 2.57 -10.06
N GLU A 50 3.99 2.61 -11.39
CA GLU A 50 3.57 3.76 -12.21
C GLU A 50 2.05 3.95 -12.19
N ASP A 51 1.29 2.87 -12.34
CA ASP A 51 -0.17 2.91 -12.27
C ASP A 51 -0.66 3.35 -10.88
N LEU A 52 0.00 2.86 -9.82
CA LEU A 52 -0.25 3.30 -8.45
C LEU A 52 0.02 4.79 -8.25
N ALA A 53 1.11 5.31 -8.84
CA ALA A 53 1.45 6.73 -8.78
C ALA A 53 0.40 7.59 -9.51
N CYS A 54 -0.10 7.11 -10.65
CA CYS A 54 -1.20 7.75 -11.38
C CYS A 54 -2.49 7.78 -10.56
N MET A 55 -2.85 6.66 -9.93
CA MET A 55 -4.02 6.58 -9.06
C MET A 55 -3.87 7.52 -7.85
N TYR A 56 -2.70 7.54 -7.20
CA TYR A 56 -2.41 8.46 -6.09
C TYR A 56 -2.61 9.93 -6.50
N LYS A 57 -2.02 10.36 -7.62
CA LYS A 57 -2.14 11.74 -8.16
C LYS A 57 -3.58 12.12 -8.54
N LEU A 58 -4.41 11.15 -8.88
CA LEU A 58 -5.82 11.38 -9.22
C LEU A 58 -6.66 11.52 -7.93
N PHE A 59 -6.47 10.60 -6.99
CA PHE A 59 -7.21 10.56 -5.72
C PHE A 59 -6.78 11.68 -4.76
N SER A 60 -5.57 12.22 -4.89
CA SER A 60 -5.11 13.39 -4.12
C SER A 60 -5.87 14.67 -4.45
N ARG A 61 -6.58 14.74 -5.58
CA ARG A 61 -7.33 15.92 -6.02
C ARG A 61 -8.71 16.02 -5.40
N VAL A 62 -9.24 14.91 -4.89
CA VAL A 62 -10.60 14.85 -4.34
C VAL A 62 -10.59 14.66 -2.83
N PRO A 63 -11.52 15.30 -2.10
CA PRO A 63 -11.69 15.05 -0.67
C PRO A 63 -11.91 13.57 -0.40
N ASN A 64 -11.27 13.05 0.64
CA ASN A 64 -11.30 11.63 1.04
C ASN A 64 -10.70 10.62 0.05
N GLY A 65 -10.18 11.04 -1.12
CA GLY A 65 -9.62 10.10 -2.09
C GLY A 65 -8.44 9.31 -1.53
N LEU A 66 -7.44 10.00 -0.99
CA LEU A 66 -6.29 9.33 -0.35
C LEU A 66 -6.72 8.44 0.82
N LYS A 67 -7.75 8.83 1.57
CA LYS A 67 -8.30 8.02 2.66
C LYS A 67 -8.90 6.71 2.14
N THR A 68 -9.75 6.77 1.11
CA THR A 68 -10.35 5.58 0.49
C THR A 68 -9.30 4.62 -0.07
N MET A 69 -8.28 5.18 -0.73
CA MET A 69 -7.16 4.40 -1.25
C MET A 69 -6.35 3.74 -0.13
N CYS A 70 -6.09 4.46 0.96
CA CYS A 70 -5.37 3.96 2.12
C CYS A 70 -6.16 2.86 2.87
N GLU A 71 -7.48 2.98 2.99
CA GLU A 71 -8.35 1.95 3.58
C GLU A 71 -8.32 0.65 2.77
N CYS A 72 -8.40 0.76 1.44
CA CYS A 72 -8.31 -0.40 0.55
C CYS A 72 -6.93 -1.07 0.62
N MET A 73 -5.85 -0.28 0.61
CA MET A 73 -4.48 -0.78 0.79
C MET A 73 -4.32 -1.50 2.14
N SER A 74 -4.84 -0.91 3.22
CA SER A 74 -4.75 -1.48 4.58
C SER A 74 -5.44 -2.82 4.67
N SER A 75 -6.64 -2.94 4.10
CA SER A 75 -7.38 -4.20 4.02
C SER A 75 -6.54 -5.30 3.36
N TYR A 76 -5.97 -5.00 2.19
CA TYR A 76 -5.11 -5.92 1.46
C TYR A 76 -3.82 -6.27 2.22
N LEU A 77 -3.14 -5.27 2.81
CA LEU A 77 -1.92 -5.49 3.57
C LEU A 77 -2.17 -6.38 4.79
N ARG A 78 -3.27 -6.16 5.52
CA ARG A 78 -3.65 -6.99 6.67
C ARG A 78 -3.97 -8.42 6.26
N GLU A 79 -4.64 -8.63 5.13
CA GLU A 79 -4.91 -9.96 4.60
C GLU A 79 -3.61 -10.72 4.30
N GLN A 80 -2.68 -10.07 3.58
CA GLN A 80 -1.37 -10.65 3.27
C GLN A 80 -0.54 -10.92 4.54
N GLY A 81 -0.52 -9.96 5.47
CA GLY A 81 0.20 -10.09 6.73
C GLY A 81 -0.36 -11.23 7.58
N LYS A 82 -1.68 -11.35 7.70
CA LYS A 82 -2.35 -12.47 8.38
C LYS A 82 -1.93 -13.81 7.79
N ALA A 83 -1.96 -13.96 6.46
CA ALA A 83 -1.57 -15.22 5.82
C ALA A 83 -0.12 -15.63 6.15
N LEU A 84 0.80 -14.65 6.27
CA LEU A 84 2.17 -14.90 6.71
C LEU A 84 2.24 -15.34 8.18
N VAL A 85 1.52 -14.63 9.07
CA VAL A 85 1.64 -14.84 10.52
C VAL A 85 0.76 -15.97 11.09
N SER A 86 -0.27 -16.40 10.36
CA SER A 86 -1.21 -17.44 10.79
C SER A 86 -0.51 -18.77 11.07
N GLU A 87 -0.95 -19.45 12.12
CA GLU A 87 -0.43 -20.72 12.63
C GLU A 87 -0.88 -21.95 11.81
N GLU A 88 -1.04 -21.82 10.50
CA GLU A 88 -1.31 -22.98 9.65
C GLU A 88 -0.02 -23.77 9.42
N GLY A 89 0.35 -24.57 10.42
CA GLY A 89 1.40 -25.58 10.38
C GLY A 89 2.36 -25.53 11.57
N GLU A 90 2.33 -26.55 12.43
CA GLU A 90 3.50 -26.93 13.23
C GLU A 90 4.69 -27.13 12.27
N GLY A 91 5.68 -26.22 12.30
CA GLY A 91 6.87 -26.34 11.44
C GLY A 91 7.23 -25.12 10.59
N LYS A 92 6.59 -23.95 10.74
CA LYS A 92 7.12 -22.72 10.10
C LYS A 92 8.51 -22.40 10.64
N ASN A 93 9.50 -22.40 9.74
CA ASN A 93 10.87 -22.00 10.04
C ASN A 93 10.89 -20.52 10.43
N PRO A 94 11.48 -20.15 11.59
CA PRO A 94 11.64 -18.76 12.01
C PRO A 94 12.27 -17.86 10.93
N VAL A 95 13.21 -18.42 10.16
CA VAL A 95 13.89 -17.69 9.08
C VAL A 95 12.93 -17.34 7.96
N ASP A 96 12.15 -18.30 7.47
CA ASP A 96 11.18 -18.08 6.38
C ASP A 96 10.05 -17.15 6.82
N TYR A 97 9.62 -17.26 8.08
CA TYR A 97 8.64 -16.37 8.70
C TYR A 97 9.12 -14.91 8.68
N ILE A 98 10.34 -14.65 9.18
CA ILE A 98 10.89 -13.30 9.24
C ILE A 98 11.22 -12.78 7.85
N GLN A 99 11.77 -13.62 6.96
CA GLN A 99 12.08 -13.22 5.59
C GLN A 99 10.82 -12.81 4.83
N GLY A 100 9.72 -13.57 4.94
CA GLY A 100 8.44 -13.21 4.30
C GLY A 100 7.89 -11.86 4.79
N LEU A 101 8.05 -11.54 6.08
CA LEU A 101 7.67 -10.24 6.64
C LEU A 101 8.56 -9.10 6.14
N LEU A 102 9.88 -9.33 6.04
CA LEU A 102 10.84 -8.36 5.51
C LEU A 102 10.57 -8.09 4.03
N ASP A 103 10.25 -9.11 3.24
CA ASP A 103 9.93 -8.99 1.82
C ASP A 103 8.62 -8.20 1.63
N LEU A 104 7.60 -8.50 2.44
CA LEU A 104 6.34 -7.75 2.45
C LEU A 104 6.59 -6.29 2.82
N LYS A 105 7.43 -6.03 3.85
CA LYS A 105 7.75 -4.67 4.29
C LYS A 105 8.49 -3.89 3.21
N SER A 106 9.51 -4.50 2.62
CA SER A 106 10.31 -3.91 1.53
C SER A 106 9.43 -3.56 0.34
N ARG A 107 8.48 -4.44 -0.01
CA ARG A 107 7.54 -4.20 -1.10
C ARG A 107 6.64 -2.98 -0.84
N PHE A 108 6.08 -2.86 0.37
CA PHE A 108 5.22 -1.73 0.72
C PHE A 108 5.99 -0.43 0.94
N ASP A 109 7.23 -0.50 1.42
CA ASP A 109 8.13 0.66 1.48
C ASP A 109 8.45 1.18 0.09
N ARG A 110 8.66 0.28 -0.88
CA ARG A 110 8.84 0.67 -2.28
C ARG A 110 7.61 1.38 -2.83
N PHE A 111 6.39 0.87 -2.59
CA PHE A 111 5.16 1.56 -3.01
C PHE A 111 5.02 2.94 -2.35
N LEU A 112 5.36 3.04 -1.06
CA LEU A 112 5.33 4.31 -0.33
C LEU A 112 6.28 5.33 -0.96
N GLN A 113 7.49 4.92 -1.32
CA GLN A 113 8.51 5.80 -1.91
C GLN A 113 8.21 6.15 -3.36
N GLU A 114 7.93 5.16 -4.21
CA GLU A 114 7.82 5.33 -5.67
C GLU A 114 6.43 5.79 -6.12
N SER A 115 5.37 5.39 -5.41
CA SER A 115 3.99 5.60 -5.86
C SER A 115 3.21 6.59 -5.00
N PHE A 116 3.45 6.61 -3.68
CA PHE A 116 2.66 7.41 -2.73
C PHE A 116 3.42 8.64 -2.21
N ASN A 117 4.53 9.02 -2.83
CA ASN A 117 5.29 10.24 -2.51
C ASN A 117 5.64 10.38 -1.01
N ASN A 118 5.96 9.26 -0.34
CA ASN A 118 6.22 9.21 1.10
C ASN A 118 5.11 9.83 1.97
N ASP A 119 3.85 9.72 1.53
CA ASP A 119 2.70 10.28 2.24
C ASP A 119 2.61 9.74 3.68
N ARG A 120 2.47 10.68 4.63
CA ARG A 120 2.44 10.36 6.06
C ARG A 120 1.28 9.45 6.45
N LEU A 121 0.11 9.61 5.82
CA LEU A 121 -1.05 8.76 6.08
C LEU A 121 -0.73 7.31 5.74
N PHE A 122 -0.23 7.07 4.53
CA PHE A 122 0.16 5.75 4.06
C PHE A 122 1.26 5.14 4.93
N LYS A 123 2.28 5.93 5.29
CA LYS A 123 3.37 5.49 6.16
C LYS A 123 2.87 5.02 7.53
N GLN A 124 1.99 5.79 8.16
CA GLN A 124 1.40 5.46 9.46
C GLN A 124 0.50 4.23 9.38
N THR A 125 -0.31 4.11 8.32
CA THR A 125 -1.17 2.94 8.10
C THR A 125 -0.35 1.67 7.88
N ILE A 126 0.70 1.72 7.06
CA ILE A 126 1.59 0.57 6.86
C ILE A 126 2.22 0.15 8.20
N ALA A 127 2.78 1.10 8.96
CA ALA A 127 3.36 0.78 10.27
C ALA A 127 2.35 0.13 11.23
N GLY A 128 1.16 0.72 11.37
CA GLY A 128 0.11 0.19 12.24
C GLY A 128 -0.43 -1.17 11.80
N ASP A 129 -0.46 -1.45 10.50
CA ASP A 129 -0.86 -2.76 9.99
C ASP A 129 0.19 -3.82 10.29
N PHE A 130 1.49 -3.50 10.16
CA PHE A 130 2.58 -4.38 10.55
C PHE A 130 2.52 -4.72 12.04
N GLU A 131 2.33 -3.72 12.89
CA GLU A 131 2.11 -3.95 14.33
C GLU A 131 0.89 -4.84 14.57
N TYR A 132 -0.22 -4.58 13.88
CA TYR A 132 -1.45 -5.35 14.05
C TYR A 132 -1.25 -6.85 13.78
N PHE A 133 -0.68 -7.24 12.64
CA PHE A 133 -0.53 -8.68 12.34
C PHE A 133 0.64 -9.34 13.05
N LEU A 134 1.73 -8.63 13.37
CA LEU A 134 2.80 -9.20 14.21
C LEU A 134 2.28 -9.60 15.60
N ASN A 135 1.35 -8.82 16.15
CA ASN A 135 0.70 -9.09 17.42
C ASN A 135 -0.33 -10.23 17.38
N LEU A 136 -0.67 -10.77 16.20
CA LEU A 136 -1.54 -11.94 16.11
C LEU A 136 -0.81 -13.26 16.43
N ASN A 137 0.52 -13.27 16.37
CA ASN A 137 1.34 -14.44 16.66
C ASN A 137 2.24 -14.16 17.87
N SER A 138 2.05 -14.89 18.97
CA SER A 138 2.82 -14.70 20.20
C SER A 138 4.29 -15.09 20.08
N ARG A 139 4.67 -15.87 19.05
CA ARG A 139 6.05 -16.30 18.76
C ARG A 139 6.83 -15.30 17.92
N SER A 140 6.20 -14.24 17.39
CA SER A 140 6.88 -13.21 16.58
C SER A 140 8.16 -12.66 17.24
N PRO A 141 8.18 -12.32 18.55
CA PRO A 141 9.41 -11.82 19.21
C PRO A 141 10.53 -12.87 19.30
N GLU A 142 10.17 -14.14 19.51
CA GLU A 142 11.13 -15.25 19.56
C GLU A 142 11.75 -15.49 18.18
N TYR A 143 10.93 -15.54 17.13
CA TYR A 143 11.39 -15.73 15.76
C TYR A 143 12.31 -14.59 15.28
N LEU A 144 11.98 -13.35 15.65
CA LEU A 144 12.86 -12.19 15.45
C LEU A 144 14.22 -12.39 16.11
N SER A 145 14.23 -12.84 17.37
CA SER A 145 15.46 -13.05 18.14
C SER A 145 16.34 -14.14 17.52
N LEU A 146 15.74 -15.27 17.12
CA LEU A 146 16.45 -16.37 16.46
C LEU A 146 17.02 -15.96 15.10
N PHE A 147 16.29 -15.18 14.32
CA PHE A 147 16.75 -14.68 13.02
C PHE A 147 17.96 -13.75 13.17
N ILE A 148 17.93 -12.85 14.15
CA ILE A 148 19.05 -11.94 14.43
C ILE A 148 20.29 -12.73 14.85
N ASP A 149 20.14 -13.71 15.75
CA ASP A 149 21.26 -14.56 16.18
C ASP A 149 21.88 -15.37 15.03
N ASP A 150 21.05 -15.94 14.13
CA ASP A 150 21.54 -16.64 12.93
C ASP A 150 22.30 -15.72 11.98
N LYS A 151 21.82 -14.48 11.77
CA LYS A 151 22.50 -13.48 10.92
C LYS A 151 23.85 -13.06 11.50
N LEU A 152 23.90 -12.75 12.80
CA LEU A 152 25.13 -12.36 13.49
C LEU A 152 26.19 -13.48 13.49
N LYS A 153 25.77 -14.74 13.69
CA LYS A 153 26.67 -15.90 13.66
C LYS A 153 27.26 -16.17 12.27
N LYS A 154 26.53 -15.86 11.19
CA LYS A 154 27.04 -15.97 9.82
C LYS A 154 28.07 -14.89 9.52
N GLU A 155 27.80 -13.65 9.90
CA GLU A 155 28.73 -12.52 9.71
C GLU A 155 30.03 -12.65 10.53
N SER A 156 30.01 -13.40 11.64
CA SER A 156 31.19 -13.62 12.47
C SER A 156 32.12 -14.76 11.98
N LYS A 157 31.71 -15.48 10.92
CA LYS A 157 32.47 -16.61 10.34
C LYS A 157 33.17 -16.27 9.03
N ASP A 158 32.92 -15.08 8.48
CA ASP A 158 33.61 -14.48 7.34
C ASP A 158 34.56 -13.37 7.82
#